data_AF-A0A965HKT2-F1
#
_entry.id   AF-A0A965HKT2-F1
#
_cell.length_a   1.000
_cell.length_b   1.000
_cell.length_c   1.000
_cell.angle_alpha   90.00
_cell.angle_beta   90.00
_cell.angle_gamma   90.00
#
_symmetry.space_group_name_H-M   'P 1'
#
loop_
_entity.id
_entity.type
_entity.pdbx_description
1 polymer ?
#
loop_
_entity_poly.entity_id
_entity_poly.type
_entity_poly.pdbx_seq_one_letter_code
_entity_poly.pdbx_strand_id
1 'polypeptide(L)'
;KNLDQSSLKAEIKQREEENTYMLNLLNEFGRNFGEKSIHISERSGHREKLDLAKATHENSNASHEDKYKASFRVVDAALTRIGDLLGGHCYPGVALDAQGALVEGKFAQIGPMVLFSSADGSVAGWASEAKGSKETVLKGAEHSKIFGPAFATLMAGGEAVIASDFTMGQALRNYGNKNSIIRTFIHGGPIMWPLLFAAIVAAVVSLERSLFIVSEKRRQNPAQVEQIFTLVESGNQPAAIQVANASTDFVARVLGFALANANLSISQAISKASALELKRFSRGLPILDTIITAAPLLGLLGTVTGMMNTFSMMGGDELGAPAAITGGIAEGLIATAFG
;
A
#
# COMPACT_ATOMS: atom_id res chain seq x y z
N LYS A 1 -2.88 -74.17 26.59
CA LYS A 1 -3.21 -72.82 26.06
C LYS A 1 -2.03 -71.89 26.40
N ASN A 2 -0.98 -71.90 25.58
CA ASN A 2 0.09 -70.92 25.69
C ASN A 2 -0.41 -69.64 25.04
N LEU A 3 -0.77 -68.65 25.85
CA LEU A 3 -0.97 -67.29 25.38
C LEU A 3 0.33 -66.83 24.73
N ASP A 4 0.25 -66.47 23.46
CA ASP A 4 1.37 -66.02 22.66
C ASP A 4 1.83 -64.65 23.18
N GLN A 5 2.80 -64.67 24.12
CA GLN A 5 3.33 -63.46 24.75
C GLN A 5 3.91 -62.46 23.74
N SER A 6 4.26 -62.91 22.53
CA SER A 6 4.82 -62.05 21.49
C SER A 6 3.75 -61.13 20.88
N SER A 7 2.57 -61.67 20.56
CA SER A 7 1.43 -60.89 20.05
C SER A 7 0.86 -59.95 21.12
N LEU A 8 0.77 -60.37 22.38
CA LEU A 8 0.37 -59.50 23.49
C LEU A 8 1.33 -58.31 23.70
N LYS A 9 2.64 -58.53 23.61
CA LYS A 9 3.63 -57.43 23.70
C LYS A 9 3.54 -56.48 22.52
N ALA A 10 3.32 -57.00 21.31
CA ALA A 10 3.11 -56.18 20.12
C ALA A 10 1.83 -55.33 20.24
N GLU A 11 0.74 -55.91 20.75
CA GLU A 11 -0.52 -55.19 20.97
C GLU A 11 -0.37 -54.11 22.04
N ILE A 12 0.26 -54.39 23.18
CA ILE A 12 0.52 -53.38 24.22
C ILE A 12 1.34 -52.22 23.66
N LYS A 13 2.41 -52.52 22.92
CA LYS A 13 3.23 -51.49 22.28
C LYS A 13 2.43 -50.64 21.29
N GLN A 14 1.59 -51.28 20.46
CA GLN A 14 0.70 -50.58 19.55
C GLN A 14 -0.27 -49.66 20.31
N ARG A 15 -0.86 -50.13 21.42
CA ARG A 15 -1.76 -49.31 22.27
C ARG A 15 -1.03 -48.16 22.95
N GLU A 16 0.24 -48.31 23.31
CA GLU A 16 1.07 -47.24 23.86
C GLU A 16 1.39 -46.18 22.79
N GLU A 17 1.72 -46.61 21.57
CA GLU A 17 1.93 -45.73 20.41
C GLU A 17 0.64 -44.97 20.06
N GLU A 18 -0.52 -45.65 20.03
CA GLU A 18 -1.84 -45.03 19.81
C GLU A 18 -2.16 -43.98 20.89
N ASN A 19 -1.92 -44.28 22.17
CA ASN A 19 -2.15 -43.33 23.26
C ASN A 19 -1.26 -42.09 23.15
N THR A 20 0.02 -42.30 22.80
CA THR A 20 0.96 -41.20 22.62
C THR A 20 0.53 -40.29 21.46
N TYR A 21 0.09 -40.89 20.36
CA TYR A 21 -0.44 -40.15 19.21
C TYR A 21 -1.67 -39.30 19.60
N MET A 22 -2.64 -39.88 20.31
CA MET A 22 -3.85 -39.18 20.73
C MET A 22 -3.55 -38.02 21.70
N LEU A 23 -2.63 -38.22 22.64
CA LEU A 23 -2.20 -37.16 23.55
C LEU A 23 -1.51 -36.00 22.82
N ASN A 24 -0.70 -36.30 21.80
CA ASN A 24 -0.07 -35.26 20.97
C ASN A 24 -1.12 -34.46 20.18
N LEU A 25 -2.12 -35.14 19.61
CA LEU A 25 -3.20 -34.48 18.89
C LEU A 25 -4.02 -33.55 19.80
N LEU A 26 -4.32 -34.00 21.03
CA LEU A 26 -5.02 -33.19 22.02
C LEU A 26 -4.20 -31.98 22.50
N ASN A 27 -2.88 -32.16 22.65
CA ASN A 27 -1.99 -31.06 23.01
C ASN A 27 -1.89 -30.02 21.87
N GLU A 28 -1.78 -30.49 20.62
CA GLU A 28 -1.80 -29.61 19.45
C GLU A 28 -3.13 -28.84 19.35
N PHE A 29 -4.26 -29.53 19.59
CA PHE A 29 -5.56 -28.89 19.69
C PHE A 29 -5.57 -27.81 20.77
N GLY A 30 -5.08 -28.09 21.97
CA GLY A 30 -5.04 -27.12 23.07
C GLY A 30 -4.20 -25.89 22.73
N ARG A 31 -3.05 -26.08 22.09
CA ARG A 31 -2.20 -24.97 21.61
C ARG A 31 -2.92 -24.13 20.55
N ASN A 32 -3.51 -24.78 19.54
CA ASN A 32 -4.25 -24.09 18.49
C ASN A 32 -5.48 -23.35 19.05
N PHE A 33 -6.17 -23.95 20.02
CA PHE A 33 -7.31 -23.34 20.70
C PHE A 33 -6.91 -22.05 21.41
N GLY A 34 -5.85 -22.09 22.23
CA GLY A 34 -5.36 -20.92 22.98
C GLY A 34 -4.74 -19.82 22.13
N GLU A 35 -4.02 -20.17 21.06
CA GLU A 35 -3.28 -19.20 20.25
C GLU A 35 -4.09 -18.66 19.06
N LYS A 36 -4.88 -19.49 18.38
CA LYS A 36 -5.50 -19.14 17.09
C LYS A 36 -7.02 -19.08 17.12
N SER A 37 -7.68 -19.89 17.94
CA SER A 37 -9.14 -20.05 17.87
C SER A 37 -9.91 -19.11 18.80
N ILE A 38 -9.30 -18.67 19.91
CA ILE A 38 -9.91 -17.72 20.84
C ILE A 38 -9.43 -16.30 20.59
N HIS A 39 -10.34 -15.33 20.77
CA HIS A 39 -9.98 -13.91 20.65
C HIS A 39 -9.06 -13.51 21.82
N ILE A 40 -8.20 -12.51 21.63
CA ILE A 40 -7.22 -12.09 22.65
C ILE A 40 -7.88 -11.67 23.97
N SER A 41 -9.09 -11.11 23.91
CA SER A 41 -9.90 -10.74 25.07
C SER A 41 -10.41 -11.94 25.88
N GLU A 42 -10.61 -13.12 25.25
CA GLU A 42 -11.05 -14.35 25.92
C GLU A 42 -9.88 -15.13 26.55
N ARG A 43 -8.64 -14.83 26.14
CA ARG A 43 -7.45 -15.59 26.57
C ARG A 43 -7.27 -15.57 28.08
N SER A 44 -7.58 -14.46 28.74
CA SER A 44 -7.48 -14.33 30.20
C SER A 44 -8.36 -15.36 30.93
N GLY A 45 -9.58 -15.60 30.45
CA GLY A 45 -10.54 -16.54 31.05
C GLY A 45 -10.20 -18.01 30.84
N HIS A 46 -9.48 -18.34 29.76
CA HIS A 46 -9.08 -19.72 29.45
C HIS A 46 -7.63 -20.06 29.87
N ARG A 47 -6.85 -19.06 30.28
CA ARG A 47 -5.40 -19.20 30.55
C ARG A 47 -5.08 -20.27 31.58
N GLU A 48 -5.82 -20.31 32.69
CA GLU A 48 -5.58 -21.30 33.75
C GLU A 48 -5.75 -22.74 33.25
N LYS A 49 -6.81 -23.00 32.48
CA LYS A 49 -7.09 -24.34 31.91
C LYS A 49 -6.03 -24.75 30.88
N LEU A 50 -5.57 -23.79 30.06
CA LEU A 50 -4.54 -24.00 29.04
C LEU A 50 -3.16 -24.23 29.66
N ASP A 51 -2.76 -23.42 30.63
CA ASP A 51 -1.47 -23.51 31.32
C ASP A 51 -1.40 -24.84 32.11
N LEU A 52 -2.49 -25.25 32.77
CA LEU A 52 -2.58 -26.54 33.45
C LEU A 52 -2.43 -27.72 32.48
N ALA A 53 -3.12 -27.68 31.33
CA ALA A 53 -3.01 -28.73 30.32
C ALA A 53 -1.60 -28.84 29.77
N LYS A 54 -0.96 -27.71 29.47
CA LYS A 54 0.42 -27.65 29.01
C LYS A 54 1.41 -28.21 30.04
N ALA A 55 1.32 -27.73 31.29
CA ALA A 55 2.20 -28.18 32.37
C ALA A 55 2.04 -29.68 32.68
N THR A 56 0.80 -30.20 32.63
CA THR A 56 0.53 -31.63 32.87
C THR A 56 1.06 -32.50 31.72
N HIS A 57 0.99 -32.01 30.48
CA HIS A 57 1.50 -32.71 29.31
C HIS A 57 3.04 -32.79 29.32
N GLU A 58 3.70 -31.67 29.63
CA GLU A 58 5.17 -31.55 29.70
C GLU A 58 5.78 -32.32 30.91
N ASN A 59 4.98 -32.64 31.92
CA ASN A 59 5.44 -33.43 33.06
C ASN A 59 5.66 -34.91 32.69
N SER A 60 6.93 -35.34 32.70
CA SER A 60 7.33 -36.73 32.44
C SER A 60 6.81 -37.73 33.48
N ASN A 61 6.48 -37.27 34.69
CA ASN A 61 6.00 -38.12 35.78
C ASN A 61 4.47 -38.22 35.87
N ALA A 62 3.73 -37.47 35.04
CA ALA A 62 2.27 -37.50 35.05
C ALA A 62 1.73 -38.75 34.34
N SER A 63 0.73 -39.40 34.96
CA SER A 63 0.02 -40.54 34.36
C SER A 63 -0.66 -40.13 33.06
N HIS A 64 -0.79 -41.07 32.11
CA HIS A 64 -1.58 -40.85 30.90
C HIS A 64 -3.02 -40.39 31.23
N GLU A 65 -3.61 -40.92 32.31
CA GLU A 65 -4.94 -40.53 32.77
C GLU A 65 -5.03 -39.03 33.11
N ASP A 66 -4.02 -38.49 33.80
CA ASP A 66 -3.98 -37.08 34.18
C ASP A 66 -3.78 -36.18 32.96
N LYS A 67 -2.94 -36.62 32.00
CA LYS A 67 -2.74 -35.93 30.72
C LYS A 67 -4.02 -35.88 29.88
N TYR A 68 -4.80 -36.96 29.88
CA TYR A 68 -6.11 -36.98 29.22
C TYR A 68 -7.12 -36.09 29.94
N LYS A 69 -7.23 -36.15 31.27
CA LYS A 69 -8.13 -35.28 32.04
C LYS A 69 -7.83 -33.80 31.80
N ALA A 70 -6.56 -33.41 31.81
CA ALA A 70 -6.18 -32.03 31.56
C ALA A 70 -6.51 -31.58 30.13
N SER A 71 -6.26 -32.45 29.14
CA SER A 71 -6.63 -32.20 27.74
C SER A 71 -8.15 -32.09 27.54
N PHE A 72 -8.94 -32.97 28.15
CA PHE A 72 -10.40 -32.94 28.03
C PHE A 72 -11.02 -31.69 28.65
N ARG A 73 -10.41 -31.10 29.69
CA ARG A 73 -10.85 -29.79 30.21
C ARG A 73 -10.73 -28.66 29.18
N VAL A 74 -9.74 -28.73 28.28
CA VAL A 74 -9.58 -27.75 27.20
C VAL A 74 -10.63 -27.99 26.11
N VAL A 75 -10.90 -29.26 25.77
CA VAL A 75 -11.95 -29.62 24.81
C VAL A 75 -13.33 -29.20 25.34
N ASP A 76 -13.62 -29.45 26.60
CA ASP A 76 -14.87 -29.04 27.25
C ASP A 76 -15.05 -27.51 27.26
N ALA A 77 -13.97 -26.77 27.54
CA ALA A 77 -13.96 -25.31 27.42
C ALA A 77 -14.23 -24.84 25.98
N ALA A 78 -13.68 -25.53 24.98
CA ALA A 78 -13.93 -25.21 23.58
C ALA A 78 -15.38 -25.50 23.17
N LEU A 79 -15.97 -26.59 23.66
CA LEU A 79 -17.38 -26.93 23.41
C LEU A 79 -18.33 -25.93 24.09
N THR A 80 -18.05 -25.55 25.33
CA THR A 80 -18.81 -24.52 26.05
C THR A 80 -18.81 -23.21 25.27
N ARG A 81 -17.63 -22.79 24.79
CA ARG A 81 -17.48 -21.58 23.97
C ARG A 81 -18.29 -21.63 22.68
N ILE A 82 -18.38 -22.78 22.00
CA ILE A 82 -19.21 -22.91 20.79
C ILE A 82 -20.68 -22.58 21.12
N GLY A 83 -21.18 -23.02 22.28
CA GLY A 83 -22.50 -22.65 22.77
C GLY A 83 -22.64 -21.15 23.02
N ASP A 84 -21.67 -20.57 23.73
CA ASP A 84 -21.64 -19.14 24.07
C ASP A 84 -21.57 -18.23 22.83
N LEU A 85 -20.94 -18.69 21.74
CA LEU A 85 -20.86 -17.95 20.48
C LEU A 85 -22.18 -17.89 19.71
N LEU A 86 -23.07 -18.87 19.89
CA LEU A 86 -24.36 -18.92 19.19
C LEU A 86 -25.34 -17.88 19.73
N GLY A 87 -25.36 -17.67 21.05
CA GLY A 87 -26.20 -16.66 21.71
C GLY A 87 -25.52 -15.30 21.88
N GLY A 88 -24.20 -15.26 21.70
CA GLY A 88 -23.36 -14.15 22.14
C GLY A 88 -23.20 -14.16 23.66
N HIS A 89 -22.04 -13.75 24.14
CA HIS A 89 -21.75 -13.74 25.57
C HIS A 89 -20.99 -12.48 25.98
N CYS A 90 -21.21 -12.06 27.23
CA CYS A 90 -20.54 -10.90 27.81
C CYS A 90 -19.59 -11.34 28.94
N TYR A 91 -18.39 -10.79 28.97
CA TYR A 91 -17.38 -11.10 29.97
C TYR A 91 -16.56 -9.86 30.35
N PRO A 92 -16.06 -9.78 31.59
CA PRO A 92 -15.22 -8.66 32.02
C PRO A 92 -13.81 -8.76 31.41
N GLY A 93 -13.16 -7.62 31.21
CA GLY A 93 -11.75 -7.59 30.85
C GLY A 93 -11.23 -6.16 30.63
N VAL A 94 -10.00 -6.08 30.16
CA VAL A 94 -9.28 -4.81 29.97
C VAL A 94 -8.93 -4.61 28.50
N ALA A 95 -9.04 -3.38 28.02
CA ALA A 95 -8.65 -2.99 26.68
C ALA A 95 -7.81 -1.72 26.70
N LEU A 96 -6.98 -1.53 25.68
CA LEU A 96 -6.21 -0.30 25.46
C LEU A 96 -7.04 0.70 24.65
N ASP A 97 -7.15 1.92 25.15
CA ASP A 97 -7.77 3.03 24.42
C ASP A 97 -6.88 3.55 23.27
N ALA A 98 -7.37 4.57 22.54
CA ALA A 98 -6.63 5.17 21.42
C ALA A 98 -5.32 5.87 21.85
N GLN A 99 -5.15 6.15 23.14
CA GLN A 99 -3.99 6.78 23.76
C GLN A 99 -3.04 5.74 24.39
N GLY A 100 -3.41 4.46 24.36
CA GLY A 100 -2.65 3.36 24.96
C GLY A 100 -2.85 3.20 26.46
N ALA A 101 -3.85 3.83 27.06
CA ALA A 101 -4.21 3.63 28.45
C ALA A 101 -5.10 2.38 28.62
N LEU A 102 -4.89 1.65 29.70
CA LEU A 102 -5.69 0.48 30.07
C LEU A 102 -7.04 0.94 30.63
N VAL A 103 -8.12 0.43 30.05
CA VAL A 103 -9.50 0.71 30.44
C VAL A 103 -10.17 -0.60 30.82
N GLU A 104 -10.69 -0.66 32.04
CA GLU A 104 -11.50 -1.78 32.51
C GLU A 104 -12.95 -1.64 32.00
N GLY A 105 -13.53 -2.77 31.62
CA GLY A 105 -14.89 -2.80 31.11
C GLY A 105 -15.40 -4.21 30.84
N LYS A 106 -16.41 -4.29 29.99
CA LYS A 106 -17.00 -5.55 29.55
C LYS A 106 -16.82 -5.69 28.04
N PHE A 107 -16.52 -6.91 27.64
CA PHE A 107 -16.56 -7.36 26.26
C PHE A 107 -17.89 -8.07 25.99
N ALA A 108 -18.44 -7.86 24.79
CA ALA A 108 -19.56 -8.63 24.25
C ALA A 108 -19.10 -9.22 22.95
N GLN A 109 -19.18 -10.54 22.86
CA GLN A 109 -18.77 -11.29 21.69
C GLN A 109 -19.99 -11.86 20.99
N ILE A 110 -20.17 -11.45 19.74
CA ILE A 110 -21.29 -11.86 18.89
C ILE A 110 -20.67 -12.44 17.61
N GLY A 111 -20.57 -13.77 17.57
CA GLY A 111 -19.85 -14.49 16.52
C GLY A 111 -18.40 -13.98 16.38
N PRO A 112 -17.99 -13.47 15.20
CA PRO A 112 -16.63 -12.97 14.96
C PRO A 112 -16.36 -11.58 15.55
N MET A 113 -17.38 -10.86 15.99
CA MET A 113 -17.23 -9.48 16.46
C MET A 113 -17.08 -9.45 17.97
N VAL A 114 -16.11 -8.67 18.44
CA VAL A 114 -15.94 -8.37 19.86
C VAL A 114 -16.10 -6.87 20.04
N LEU A 115 -17.05 -6.49 20.89
CA LEU A 115 -17.32 -5.12 21.28
C LEU A 115 -16.82 -4.91 22.70
N PHE A 116 -16.36 -3.70 23.01
CA PHE A 116 -15.98 -3.32 24.36
C PHE A 116 -16.73 -2.07 24.77
N SER A 117 -17.15 -2.02 26.03
CA SER A 117 -17.64 -0.82 26.69
C SER A 117 -17.11 -0.75 28.12
N SER A 118 -16.65 0.44 28.51
CA SER A 118 -16.42 0.75 29.93
C SER A 118 -17.75 0.79 30.69
N ALA A 119 -17.68 0.68 32.02
CA ALA A 119 -18.85 0.71 32.92
C ALA A 119 -19.69 2.00 32.77
N ASP A 120 -19.02 3.13 32.51
CA ASP A 120 -19.66 4.43 32.33
C ASP A 120 -20.07 4.71 30.87
N GLY A 121 -19.79 3.78 29.93
CA GLY A 121 -20.06 3.94 28.49
C GLY A 121 -19.25 5.04 27.79
N SER A 122 -18.31 5.68 28.50
CA SER A 122 -17.47 6.79 28.02
C SER A 122 -16.47 6.35 26.95
N VAL A 123 -15.95 5.13 27.09
CA VAL A 123 -15.02 4.50 26.15
C VAL A 123 -15.67 3.23 25.63
N ALA A 124 -15.86 3.18 24.31
CA ALA A 124 -16.47 2.05 23.64
C ALA A 124 -15.94 1.90 22.21
N GLY A 125 -15.76 0.67 21.77
CA GLY A 125 -15.21 0.43 20.44
C GLY A 125 -15.16 -1.05 20.08
N TRP A 126 -14.68 -1.31 18.87
CA TRP A 126 -14.42 -2.67 18.42
C TRP A 126 -13.10 -3.13 19.00
N ALA A 127 -13.16 -4.26 19.71
CA ALA A 127 -12.00 -4.94 20.22
C ALA A 127 -11.27 -5.62 19.06
N SER A 128 -10.00 -5.30 18.87
CA SER A 128 -9.18 -5.93 17.84
C SER A 128 -7.75 -6.17 18.31
N GLU A 129 -7.08 -7.13 17.69
CA GLU A 129 -5.66 -7.38 17.94
C GLU A 129 -4.80 -6.32 17.23
N ALA A 130 -3.87 -5.73 17.98
CA ALA A 130 -2.79 -4.92 17.44
C ALA A 130 -1.51 -5.76 17.38
N LYS A 131 -0.77 -5.64 16.27
CA LYS A 131 0.44 -6.41 16.01
C LYS A 131 1.49 -6.14 17.11
N GLY A 132 1.71 -7.12 17.99
CA GLY A 132 2.69 -7.06 19.08
C GLY A 132 2.13 -6.67 20.46
N SER A 133 0.83 -6.38 20.59
CA SER A 133 0.20 -6.14 21.89
C SER A 133 -0.30 -7.45 22.51
N LYS A 134 -0.07 -7.63 23.82
CA LYS A 134 -0.69 -8.71 24.61
C LYS A 134 -2.14 -8.41 25.00
N GLU A 135 -2.52 -7.14 24.90
CA GLU A 135 -3.84 -6.65 25.26
C GLU A 135 -4.63 -6.23 24.02
N THR A 136 -5.95 -6.30 24.16
CA THR A 136 -6.89 -5.89 23.11
C THR A 136 -6.82 -4.39 22.89
N VAL A 137 -6.77 -3.93 21.63
CA VAL A 137 -6.80 -2.50 21.29
C VAL A 137 -8.16 -2.11 20.75
N LEU A 138 -8.69 -1.00 21.26
CA LEU A 138 -9.97 -0.45 20.83
C LEU A 138 -9.79 0.34 19.53
N LYS A 139 -10.45 -0.13 18.47
CA LYS A 139 -10.61 0.62 17.21
C LYS A 139 -11.92 1.38 17.22
N GLY A 140 -11.90 2.60 16.68
CA GLY A 140 -13.08 3.45 16.62
C GLY A 140 -13.43 4.10 17.96
N ALA A 141 -12.52 4.09 18.95
CA ALA A 141 -12.72 4.73 20.24
C ALA A 141 -12.95 6.25 20.10
N GLU A 142 -12.44 6.89 19.03
CA GLU A 142 -12.75 8.27 18.68
C GLU A 142 -14.25 8.51 18.39
N HIS A 143 -14.98 7.46 18.03
CA HIS A 143 -16.43 7.46 17.82
C HIS A 143 -17.22 6.92 19.02
N SER A 144 -16.61 6.80 20.21
CA SER A 144 -17.28 6.32 21.44
C SER A 144 -18.56 7.11 21.75
N LYS A 145 -18.63 8.39 21.39
CA LYS A 145 -19.84 9.21 21.56
C LYS A 145 -21.03 8.77 20.71
N ILE A 146 -20.77 8.08 19.60
CA ILE A 146 -21.79 7.62 18.64
C ILE A 146 -22.24 6.21 19.00
N PHE A 147 -21.29 5.30 19.26
CA PHE A 147 -21.60 3.88 19.47
C PHE A 147 -21.61 3.45 20.95
N GLY A 148 -21.01 4.23 21.85
CA GLY A 148 -20.89 3.89 23.27
C GLY A 148 -22.20 3.69 24.00
N PRO A 149 -23.22 4.55 23.83
CA PRO A 149 -24.52 4.34 24.44
C PRO A 149 -25.19 3.04 23.96
N ALA A 150 -25.05 2.71 22.67
CA ALA A 150 -25.59 1.48 22.09
C ALA A 150 -24.89 0.23 22.67
N PHE A 151 -23.56 0.27 22.81
CA PHE A 151 -22.80 -0.85 23.38
C PHE A 151 -23.11 -1.01 24.88
N ALA A 152 -23.17 0.07 25.65
CA ALA A 152 -23.54 0.02 27.06
C ALA A 152 -24.94 -0.55 27.26
N THR A 153 -25.90 -0.20 26.40
CA THR A 153 -27.28 -0.74 26.43
C THR A 153 -27.29 -2.25 26.16
N LEU A 154 -26.52 -2.70 25.17
CA LEU A 154 -26.40 -4.12 24.83
C LEU A 154 -25.74 -4.93 25.97
N MET A 155 -24.72 -4.37 26.62
CA MET A 155 -24.06 -4.98 27.79
C MET A 155 -24.94 -5.05 29.03
N ALA A 156 -25.95 -4.18 29.11
CA ALA A 156 -26.98 -4.19 30.15
C ALA A 156 -28.14 -5.16 29.84
N GLY A 157 -28.11 -5.86 28.69
CA GLY A 157 -29.15 -6.78 28.25
C GLY A 157 -30.32 -6.10 27.52
N GLY A 158 -30.17 -4.84 27.10
CA GLY A 158 -31.16 -4.14 26.28
C GLY A 158 -30.96 -4.36 24.78
N GLU A 159 -31.91 -3.88 23.99
CA GLU A 159 -31.83 -3.88 22.52
C GLU A 159 -31.14 -2.60 22.01
N ALA A 160 -30.21 -2.73 21.08
CA ALA A 160 -29.52 -1.60 20.46
C ALA A 160 -29.19 -1.87 18.99
N VAL A 161 -29.22 -0.81 18.18
CA VAL A 161 -28.79 -0.87 16.78
C VAL A 161 -27.31 -0.52 16.72
N ILE A 162 -26.50 -1.44 16.21
CA ILE A 162 -25.06 -1.27 16.06
C ILE A 162 -24.68 -1.30 14.58
N ALA A 163 -23.80 -0.39 14.17
CA ALA A 163 -23.18 -0.47 12.84
C ALA A 163 -22.23 -1.66 12.83
N SER A 164 -22.58 -2.73 12.11
CA SER A 164 -21.76 -3.94 12.04
C SER A 164 -20.79 -3.86 10.86
N ASP A 165 -19.49 -3.98 11.13
CA ASP A 165 -18.48 -4.26 10.11
C ASP A 165 -18.04 -5.73 10.22
N PHE A 166 -18.72 -6.60 9.47
CA PHE A 166 -18.39 -8.03 9.39
C PHE A 166 -17.01 -8.31 8.78
N THR A 167 -16.36 -7.31 8.19
CA THR A 167 -15.00 -7.45 7.64
C THR A 167 -13.91 -7.23 8.69
N MET A 168 -14.28 -7.08 9.97
CA MET A 168 -13.36 -6.86 11.09
C MET A 168 -12.45 -5.63 10.90
N GLY A 169 -13.01 -4.53 10.40
CA GLY A 169 -12.28 -3.30 10.15
C GLY A 169 -11.48 -3.29 8.84
N GLN A 170 -11.55 -4.34 8.00
CA GLN A 170 -10.93 -4.33 6.68
C GLN A 170 -11.58 -3.32 5.73
N ALA A 171 -12.91 -3.16 5.80
CA ALA A 171 -13.65 -2.17 5.02
C ALA A 171 -13.23 -0.74 5.40
N LEU A 172 -13.13 -0.45 6.70
CA LEU A 172 -12.63 0.83 7.21
C LEU A 172 -11.18 1.09 6.80
N ARG A 173 -10.30 0.07 6.90
CA ARG A 173 -8.93 0.16 6.43
C ARG A 173 -8.87 0.47 4.94
N ASN A 174 -9.64 -0.22 4.10
CA ASN A 174 -9.66 -0.01 2.66
C ASN A 174 -10.25 1.36 2.29
N TYR A 175 -11.21 1.86 3.06
CA TYR A 175 -11.75 3.21 2.88
C TYR A 175 -10.70 4.29 3.19
N GLY A 176 -9.92 4.12 4.26
CA GLY A 176 -8.79 4.98 4.60
C GLY A 176 -7.59 4.83 3.67
N ASN A 177 -7.41 3.65 3.05
CA ASN A 177 -6.32 3.33 2.12
C ASN A 177 -6.68 3.55 0.65
N LYS A 178 -7.57 4.50 0.33
CA LYS A 178 -7.65 5.01 -1.05
C LYS A 178 -6.29 5.66 -1.37
N ASN A 179 -5.46 4.94 -2.10
CA ASN A 179 -4.15 5.40 -2.57
C ASN A 179 -4.35 6.58 -3.53
N SER A 180 -4.43 7.78 -2.97
CA SER A 180 -4.40 9.02 -3.74
C SER A 180 -2.99 9.24 -4.28
N ILE A 181 -2.86 9.62 -5.55
CA ILE A 181 -1.58 9.98 -6.17
C ILE A 181 -0.83 11.03 -5.32
N ILE A 182 -1.57 11.94 -4.69
CA ILE A 182 -1.03 12.97 -3.79
C ILE A 182 -0.39 12.33 -2.56
N ARG A 183 -1.04 11.31 -1.97
CA ARG A 183 -0.50 10.60 -0.81
C ARG A 183 0.76 9.82 -1.21
N THR A 184 0.75 9.15 -2.36
CA THR A 184 1.93 8.46 -2.90
C THR A 184 3.07 9.44 -3.15
N PHE A 185 2.80 10.62 -3.70
CA PHE A 185 3.81 11.66 -3.93
C PHE A 185 4.48 12.11 -2.62
N ILE A 186 3.69 12.34 -1.57
CA ILE A 186 4.21 12.72 -0.24
C ILE A 186 5.11 11.62 0.34
N HIS A 187 4.80 10.35 0.08
CA HIS A 187 5.60 9.21 0.51
C HIS A 187 6.88 8.97 -0.32
N GLY A 188 7.04 9.60 -1.47
CA GLY A 188 8.22 9.45 -2.34
C GLY A 188 9.44 10.28 -1.92
N GLY A 189 9.34 11.04 -0.83
CA GLY A 189 10.47 11.75 -0.25
C GLY A 189 10.84 13.08 -0.94
N PRO A 190 11.99 13.67 -0.60
CA PRO A 190 12.38 15.01 -1.04
C PRO A 190 12.68 15.10 -2.54
N ILE A 191 13.11 14.01 -3.17
CA ILE A 191 13.49 13.95 -4.59
C ILE A 191 12.29 14.13 -5.52
N MET A 192 11.07 13.94 -5.00
CA MET A 192 9.83 14.19 -5.73
C MET A 192 9.67 15.65 -6.16
N TRP A 193 10.24 16.61 -5.42
CA TRP A 193 10.12 18.03 -5.75
C TRP A 193 10.92 18.45 -6.99
N PRO A 194 12.23 18.13 -7.11
CA PRO A 194 12.97 18.29 -8.36
C PRO A 194 12.30 17.59 -9.55
N LEU A 195 11.74 16.40 -9.33
CA LEU A 195 11.09 15.60 -10.36
C LEU A 195 9.78 16.24 -10.83
N LEU A 196 8.98 16.77 -9.91
CA LEU A 196 7.80 17.58 -10.22
C LEU A 196 8.17 18.84 -11.00
N PHE A 197 9.24 19.51 -10.63
CA PHE A 197 9.74 20.67 -11.37
C PHE A 197 10.12 20.30 -12.82
N ALA A 198 10.87 19.21 -13.00
CA ALA A 198 11.22 18.70 -14.33
C ALA A 198 9.97 18.35 -15.15
N ALA A 199 8.96 17.72 -14.53
CA ALA A 199 7.68 17.41 -15.18
C ALA A 199 6.93 18.68 -15.63
N ILE A 200 6.89 19.72 -14.80
CA ILE A 200 6.26 21.01 -15.15
C ILE A 200 7.00 21.66 -16.33
N VAL A 201 8.34 21.72 -16.28
CA VAL A 201 9.14 22.29 -17.37
C VAL A 201 8.94 21.51 -18.67
N ALA A 202 8.96 20.17 -18.60
CA ALA A 202 8.69 19.32 -19.76
C ALA A 202 7.29 19.56 -20.34
N ALA A 203 6.27 19.65 -19.49
CA ALA A 203 4.90 19.91 -19.90
C ALA A 203 4.76 21.29 -20.58
N VAL A 204 5.36 22.34 -20.00
CA VAL A 204 5.33 23.70 -20.56
C VAL A 204 6.04 23.75 -21.92
N VAL A 205 7.25 23.20 -22.02
CA VAL A 205 7.99 23.17 -23.29
C VAL A 205 7.26 22.35 -24.33
N SER A 206 6.72 21.18 -23.96
CA SER A 206 5.96 20.32 -24.86
C SER A 206 4.71 21.03 -25.39
N LEU A 207 3.97 21.69 -24.50
CA LEU A 207 2.76 22.43 -24.88
C LEU A 207 3.09 23.62 -25.80
N GLU A 208 4.07 24.44 -25.46
CA GLU A 208 4.49 25.58 -26.28
C GLU A 208 4.99 25.12 -27.66
N ARG A 209 5.73 24.02 -27.75
CA ARG A 209 6.18 23.45 -29.02
C ARG A 209 5.05 22.86 -29.84
N SER A 210 4.12 22.12 -29.22
CA SER A 210 2.94 21.60 -29.92
C SER A 210 2.11 22.75 -30.51
N LEU A 211 1.87 23.82 -29.73
CA LEU A 211 1.16 25.00 -30.20
C LEU A 211 1.92 25.73 -31.33
N PHE A 212 3.24 25.84 -31.23
CA PHE A 212 4.08 26.42 -32.27
C PHE A 212 3.94 25.65 -33.60
N ILE A 213 4.05 24.31 -33.57
CA ILE A 213 3.94 23.46 -34.77
C ILE A 213 2.54 23.59 -35.38
N VAL A 214 1.49 23.55 -34.56
CA VAL A 214 0.11 23.72 -35.03
C VAL A 214 -0.10 25.11 -35.64
N SER A 215 0.45 26.15 -35.02
CA SER A 215 0.38 27.52 -35.54
C SER A 215 1.11 27.65 -36.88
N GLU A 216 2.32 27.12 -37.02
CA GLU A 216 3.09 27.22 -38.26
C GLU A 216 2.42 26.41 -39.39
N LYS A 217 1.85 25.24 -39.09
CA LYS A 217 1.06 24.45 -40.05
C LYS A 217 -0.18 25.19 -40.54
N ARG A 218 -0.85 25.96 -39.66
CA ARG A 218 -2.00 26.81 -40.04
C ARG A 218 -1.60 28.00 -40.93
N ARG A 219 -0.35 28.44 -40.87
CA ARG A 219 0.17 29.57 -41.66
C ARG A 219 0.70 29.17 -43.04
N GLN A 220 0.69 27.87 -43.36
CA GLN A 220 1.08 27.38 -44.69
C GLN A 220 0.12 27.91 -45.76
N ASN A 221 0.69 28.41 -46.85
CA ASN A 221 -0.07 28.92 -47.98
C ASN A 221 0.49 28.35 -49.29
N PRO A 222 0.02 27.17 -49.71
CA PRO A 222 0.50 26.51 -50.93
C PRO A 222 0.39 27.40 -52.18
N ALA A 223 -0.66 28.22 -52.27
CA ALA A 223 -0.88 29.12 -53.40
C ALA A 223 0.21 30.20 -53.52
N GLN A 224 0.74 30.69 -52.39
CA GLN A 224 1.87 31.64 -52.41
C GLN A 224 3.17 30.98 -52.87
N VAL A 225 3.39 29.72 -52.49
CA VAL A 225 4.56 28.95 -52.95
C VAL A 225 4.49 28.72 -54.47
N GLU A 226 3.31 28.37 -55.00
CA GLU A 226 3.08 28.25 -56.44
C GLU A 226 3.27 29.59 -57.18
N GLN A 227 2.81 30.70 -56.58
CA GLN A 227 3.04 32.04 -57.13
C GLN A 227 4.53 32.40 -57.20
N ILE A 228 5.34 31.98 -56.22
CA ILE A 228 6.79 32.18 -56.25
C ILE A 228 7.40 31.39 -57.41
N PHE A 229 7.00 30.13 -57.63
CA PHE A 229 7.50 29.33 -58.74
C PHE A 229 7.16 29.93 -60.11
N THR A 230 5.90 30.34 -60.32
CA THR A 230 5.47 30.97 -61.59
C THR A 230 6.21 32.28 -61.88
N LEU A 231 6.48 33.10 -60.86
CA LEU A 231 7.26 34.33 -61.00
C LEU A 231 8.72 34.06 -61.39
N VAL A 232 9.33 33.01 -60.82
CA VAL A 232 10.68 32.57 -61.19
C VAL A 232 10.74 32.03 -62.62
N GLU A 233 9.76 31.22 -63.04
CA GLU A 233 9.65 30.71 -64.42
C GLU A 233 9.49 31.84 -65.44
N SER A 234 8.76 32.90 -65.09
CA SER A 234 8.59 34.09 -65.93
C SER A 234 9.84 35.01 -65.97
N GLY A 235 10.90 34.68 -65.24
CA GLY A 235 12.14 35.47 -65.17
C GLY A 235 12.09 36.69 -64.25
N ASN A 236 10.99 36.91 -63.52
CA ASN A 236 10.82 38.05 -62.62
C ASN A 236 11.24 37.73 -61.18
N GLN A 237 12.55 37.50 -60.98
CA GLN A 237 13.15 37.18 -59.69
C GLN A 237 12.92 38.27 -58.60
N PRO A 238 12.99 39.58 -58.90
CA PRO A 238 12.73 40.62 -57.89
C PRO A 238 11.30 40.55 -57.31
N ALA A 239 10.30 40.28 -58.16
CA ALA A 239 8.91 40.12 -57.71
C ALA A 239 8.74 38.85 -56.86
N ALA A 240 9.39 37.74 -57.22
CA ALA A 240 9.37 36.50 -56.45
C ALA A 240 9.93 36.70 -55.03
N ILE A 241 11.02 37.47 -54.87
CA ILE A 241 11.60 37.80 -53.56
C ILE A 241 10.64 38.65 -52.72
N GLN A 242 9.93 39.61 -53.32
CA GLN A 242 8.95 40.43 -52.60
C GLN A 242 7.79 39.60 -52.04
N VAL A 243 7.21 38.71 -52.87
CA VAL A 243 6.12 37.82 -52.44
C VAL A 243 6.60 36.86 -51.35
N ALA A 244 7.80 36.31 -51.49
CA ALA A 244 8.38 35.40 -50.52
C ALA A 244 8.66 36.06 -49.15
N ASN A 245 9.18 37.29 -49.14
CA ASN A 245 9.45 38.04 -47.90
C ASN A 245 8.18 38.53 -47.18
N ALA A 246 7.08 38.72 -47.92
CA ALA A 246 5.78 39.08 -47.36
C ALA A 246 5.02 37.87 -46.78
N SER A 247 5.44 36.64 -47.09
CA SER A 247 4.75 35.43 -46.64
C SER A 247 5.13 35.03 -45.21
N THR A 248 4.15 34.51 -44.48
CA THR A 248 4.35 33.89 -43.16
C THR A 248 4.71 32.41 -43.24
N ASP A 249 4.63 31.80 -44.43
CA ASP A 249 4.94 30.40 -44.67
C ASP A 249 6.47 30.17 -44.60
N PHE A 250 6.90 29.18 -43.82
CA PHE A 250 8.31 28.83 -43.70
C PHE A 250 8.92 28.36 -45.03
N VAL A 251 8.13 27.71 -45.90
CA VAL A 251 8.59 27.30 -47.23
C VAL A 251 8.85 28.52 -48.11
N ALA A 252 7.92 29.47 -48.11
CA ALA A 252 8.08 30.73 -48.84
C ALA A 252 9.28 31.54 -48.32
N ARG A 253 9.50 31.61 -47.01
CA ARG A 253 10.69 32.27 -46.42
C ARG A 253 12.00 31.62 -46.85
N VAL A 254 12.07 30.29 -46.89
CA VAL A 254 13.25 29.55 -47.36
C VAL A 254 13.53 29.85 -48.83
N LEU A 255 12.49 29.83 -49.68
CA LEU A 255 12.61 30.17 -51.10
C LEU A 255 13.03 31.63 -51.31
N GLY A 256 12.45 32.57 -50.56
CA GLY A 256 12.80 33.99 -50.62
C GLY A 256 14.27 34.24 -50.25
N PHE A 257 14.74 33.61 -49.17
CA PHE A 257 16.15 33.69 -48.77
C PHE A 257 17.07 33.10 -49.84
N ALA A 258 16.70 31.97 -50.45
CA ALA A 258 17.48 31.34 -51.50
C ALA A 258 17.56 32.21 -52.76
N LEU A 259 16.44 32.77 -53.20
CA LEU A 259 16.37 33.66 -54.37
C LEU A 259 17.12 34.97 -54.16
N ALA A 260 17.10 35.53 -52.94
CA ALA A 260 17.84 36.74 -52.60
C ALA A 260 19.37 36.52 -52.53
N ASN A 261 19.82 35.28 -52.28
CA ASN A 261 21.23 34.93 -52.14
C ASN A 261 21.74 34.03 -53.28
N ALA A 262 21.10 34.08 -54.45
CA ALA A 262 21.42 33.22 -55.60
C ALA A 262 22.86 33.33 -56.14
N ASN A 263 23.61 34.36 -55.73
CA ASN A 263 25.04 34.51 -56.02
C ASN A 263 25.89 33.40 -55.37
N LEU A 264 25.44 32.87 -54.24
CA LEU A 264 25.91 31.62 -53.67
C LEU A 264 24.98 30.54 -54.25
N SER A 265 25.53 29.47 -54.84
CA SER A 265 24.76 28.36 -55.43
C SER A 265 23.41 28.12 -54.73
N ILE A 266 22.30 28.12 -55.49
CA ILE A 266 20.94 28.04 -54.95
C ILE A 266 20.78 26.90 -53.93
N SER A 267 21.42 25.76 -54.18
CA SER A 267 21.43 24.61 -53.27
C SER A 267 22.03 24.94 -51.89
N GLN A 268 23.13 25.71 -51.86
CA GLN A 268 23.75 26.17 -50.61
C GLN A 268 22.87 27.20 -49.89
N ALA A 269 22.23 28.10 -50.64
CA ALA A 269 21.34 29.11 -50.07
C ALA A 269 20.07 28.48 -49.45
N ILE A 270 19.46 27.49 -50.12
CA ILE A 270 18.36 26.68 -49.57
C ILE A 270 18.82 25.92 -48.34
N SER A 271 19.97 25.24 -48.39
CA SER A 271 20.49 24.46 -47.25
C SER A 271 20.69 25.34 -46.02
N LYS A 272 21.24 26.55 -46.20
CA LYS A 272 21.44 27.52 -45.13
C LYS A 272 20.12 28.04 -44.56
N ALA A 273 19.15 28.39 -45.41
CA ALA A 273 17.83 28.83 -44.97
C ALA A 273 17.07 27.73 -44.23
N SER A 274 17.08 26.51 -44.75
CA SER A 274 16.49 25.33 -44.12
C SER A 274 17.12 25.04 -42.76
N ALA A 275 18.43 25.21 -42.61
CA ALA A 275 19.10 25.06 -41.31
C ALA A 275 18.65 26.12 -40.28
N LEU A 276 18.39 27.35 -40.72
CA LEU A 276 17.86 28.41 -39.84
C LEU A 276 16.43 28.13 -39.39
N GLU A 277 15.56 27.70 -40.30
CA GLU A 277 14.19 27.28 -39.93
C GLU A 277 14.23 26.04 -39.04
N LEU A 278 15.04 25.03 -39.35
CA LEU A 278 15.20 23.84 -38.51
C LEU A 278 15.65 24.22 -37.10
N LYS A 279 16.59 25.14 -36.94
CA LYS A 279 17.00 25.67 -35.63
C LYS A 279 15.83 26.31 -34.87
N ARG A 280 14.92 27.00 -35.56
CA ARG A 280 13.71 27.59 -34.97
C ARG A 280 12.71 26.52 -34.51
N PHE A 281 12.51 25.46 -35.30
CA PHE A 281 11.66 24.32 -34.94
C PHE A 281 12.25 23.50 -33.79
N SER A 282 13.57 23.31 -33.75
CA SER A 282 14.25 22.53 -32.71
C SER A 282 14.45 23.27 -31.38
N ARG A 283 14.06 24.55 -31.28
CA ARG A 283 14.15 25.31 -30.03
C ARG A 283 13.33 24.59 -28.95
N GLY A 284 13.92 24.29 -27.79
CA GLY A 284 13.24 23.59 -26.70
C GLY A 284 13.43 22.07 -26.68
N LEU A 285 13.76 21.42 -27.81
CA LEU A 285 14.10 19.98 -27.83
C LEU A 285 15.29 19.64 -26.91
N PRO A 286 16.39 20.43 -26.86
CA PRO A 286 17.50 20.13 -25.95
C PRO A 286 17.10 20.13 -24.46
N ILE A 287 16.07 20.89 -24.08
CA ILE A 287 15.55 20.91 -22.71
C ILE A 287 14.84 19.59 -22.42
N LEU A 288 14.01 19.11 -23.36
CA LEU A 288 13.35 17.82 -23.24
C LEU A 288 14.36 16.67 -23.20
N ASP A 289 15.38 16.69 -24.05
CA ASP A 289 16.46 15.67 -24.05
C ASP A 289 17.17 15.61 -22.70
N THR A 290 17.41 16.77 -22.08
CA THR A 290 18.00 16.84 -20.74
C THR A 290 17.06 16.25 -19.69
N ILE A 291 15.75 16.49 -19.79
CA ILE A 291 14.78 15.96 -18.82
C ILE A 291 14.61 14.45 -18.98
N ILE A 292 14.55 13.93 -20.21
CA ILE A 292 14.45 12.49 -20.51
C ILE A 292 15.63 11.71 -19.90
N THR A 293 16.82 12.33 -19.86
CA THR A 293 18.01 11.71 -19.27
C THR A 293 18.12 11.97 -17.77
N ALA A 294 17.74 13.15 -17.28
CA ALA A 294 17.85 13.51 -15.87
C ALA A 294 16.76 12.90 -14.98
N ALA A 295 15.51 12.79 -15.45
CA ALA A 295 14.40 12.30 -14.63
C ALA A 295 14.59 10.86 -14.12
N PRO A 296 15.01 9.89 -14.96
CA PRO A 296 15.29 8.53 -14.46
C PRO A 296 16.48 8.48 -13.50
N LEU A 297 17.50 9.31 -13.72
CA LEU A 297 18.65 9.40 -12.82
C LEU A 297 18.26 10.01 -11.45
N LEU A 298 17.36 11.00 -11.44
CA LEU A 298 16.76 11.53 -10.21
C LEU A 298 15.92 10.47 -9.51
N GLY A 299 15.11 9.69 -10.24
CA GLY A 299 14.36 8.58 -9.68
C GLY A 299 15.26 7.53 -9.02
N LEU A 300 16.37 7.17 -9.68
CA LEU A 300 17.38 6.26 -9.15
C LEU A 300 18.09 6.84 -7.91
N LEU A 301 18.41 8.13 -7.90
CA LEU A 301 18.91 8.83 -6.70
C LEU A 301 17.93 8.70 -5.51
N GLY A 302 16.63 8.67 -5.80
CA GLY A 302 15.56 8.37 -4.84
C GLY A 302 15.77 7.04 -4.13
N THR A 303 16.08 5.99 -4.89
CA THR A 303 16.36 4.67 -4.30
C THR A 303 17.59 4.66 -3.42
N VAL A 304 18.67 5.32 -3.86
CA VAL A 304 19.93 5.38 -3.11
C VAL A 304 19.71 6.11 -1.78
N THR A 305 19.05 7.27 -1.82
CA THR A 305 18.78 8.06 -0.60
C THR A 305 17.79 7.37 0.34
N GLY A 306 16.73 6.73 -0.17
CA GLY A 306 15.79 5.93 0.63
C GLY A 306 16.45 4.72 1.30
N MET A 307 17.35 4.02 0.59
CA MET A 307 18.16 2.94 1.17
C MET A 307 19.16 3.47 2.21
N MET A 308 19.83 4.59 1.96
CA MET A 308 20.74 5.19 2.95
C MET A 308 20.02 5.56 4.24
N ASN A 309 18.82 6.13 4.14
CA ASN A 309 17.99 6.46 5.31
C ASN A 309 17.50 5.21 6.04
N THR A 310 17.19 4.15 5.30
CA THR A 310 16.84 2.85 5.88
C THR A 310 17.98 2.28 6.73
N PHE A 311 19.21 2.32 6.22
CA PHE A 311 20.37 1.80 6.93
C PHE A 311 20.83 2.69 8.09
N SER A 312 20.66 4.01 8.02
CA SER A 312 20.98 4.91 9.13
C SER A 312 20.08 4.66 10.35
N MET A 313 18.81 4.32 10.12
CA MET A 313 17.86 3.98 11.19
C MET A 313 18.16 2.62 11.86
N MET A 314 18.87 1.71 11.18
CA MET A 314 19.29 0.43 11.76
C MET A 314 20.52 0.54 12.66
N GLY A 315 21.27 1.64 12.59
CA GLY A 315 22.51 1.84 13.35
C GLY A 315 22.31 2.36 14.78
N GLY A 316 21.07 2.64 15.21
CA GLY A 316 20.74 2.99 16.59
C GLY A 316 20.43 1.75 17.44
N ASP A 317 20.72 1.81 18.75
CA ASP A 317 20.69 0.70 19.73
C ASP A 317 19.36 -0.07 19.92
N GLU A 318 18.32 0.23 19.13
CA GLU A 318 17.08 -0.54 19.12
C GLU A 318 16.95 -1.23 17.76
N LEU A 319 16.82 -2.56 17.75
CA LEU A 319 16.55 -3.35 16.54
C LEU A 319 15.45 -2.67 15.72
N GLY A 320 15.85 -2.01 14.63
CA GLY A 320 14.98 -1.17 13.82
C GLY A 320 13.70 -1.91 13.43
N ALA A 321 12.55 -1.34 13.79
CA ALA A 321 11.25 -1.94 13.52
C ALA A 321 11.16 -2.31 12.01
N PRO A 322 10.76 -3.54 11.65
CA PRO A 322 10.66 -3.98 10.25
C PRO A 322 9.87 -3.02 9.35
N ALA A 323 8.93 -2.28 9.95
CA ALA A 323 8.13 -1.25 9.28
C ALA A 323 8.98 -0.07 8.77
N ALA A 324 9.99 0.38 9.51
CA ALA A 324 10.86 1.50 9.11
C ALA A 324 11.71 1.12 7.88
N ILE A 325 12.22 -0.11 7.85
CA ILE A 325 13.00 -0.65 6.73
C ILE A 325 12.14 -0.73 5.46
N THR A 326 10.94 -1.27 5.58
CA THR A 326 10.01 -1.33 4.43
C THR A 326 9.59 0.06 3.94
N GLY A 327 9.58 1.06 4.83
CA GLY A 327 9.23 2.44 4.51
C GLY A 327 10.26 3.13 3.61
N GLY A 328 11.55 3.09 3.96
CA GLY A 328 12.59 3.75 3.16
C GLY A 328 12.87 3.07 1.82
N ILE A 329 12.67 1.75 1.73
CA ILE A 329 12.68 1.04 0.44
C ILE A 329 11.49 1.48 -0.43
N ALA A 330 10.29 1.59 0.16
CA ALA A 330 9.11 2.05 -0.56
C ALA A 330 9.25 3.49 -1.06
N GLU A 331 9.80 4.40 -0.24
CA GLU A 331 10.10 5.79 -0.62
C GLU A 331 10.94 5.84 -1.91
N GLY A 332 12.03 5.08 -1.93
CA GLY A 332 12.92 5.01 -3.07
C GLY A 332 12.27 4.46 -4.34
N LEU A 333 11.46 3.40 -4.21
CA LEU A 333 10.74 2.80 -5.33
C LEU A 333 9.67 3.74 -5.90
N ILE A 334 9.02 4.52 -5.05
CA ILE A 334 8.07 5.55 -5.49
C ILE A 334 8.81 6.60 -6.33
N ALA A 335 9.94 7.13 -5.86
CA ALA A 335 10.72 8.12 -6.60
C ALA A 335 11.16 7.61 -7.98
N THR A 336 11.54 6.33 -8.10
CA THR A 336 11.86 5.70 -9.39
C THR A 336 10.65 5.52 -10.29
N ALA A 337 9.48 5.15 -9.74
CA ALA A 337 8.28 4.99 -10.55
C ALA A 337 7.75 6.32 -11.12
N PHE A 338 8.03 7.44 -10.46
CA PHE A 338 7.66 8.77 -10.93
C PHE A 338 8.66 9.38 -11.92
N GLY A 339 9.94 9.00 -11.83
CA GLY A 339 11.03 9.43 -12.73
C GLY A 339 10.95 8.84 -14.12
#